data_AF-A0AAV4NZD0-F1
#
_entry.id   AF-A0AAV4NZD0-F1
#
_cell.length_a   1.000
_cell.length_b   1.000
_cell.length_c   1.000
_cell.angle_alpha   90.00
_cell.angle_beta   90.00
_cell.angle_gamma   90.00
#
_symmetry.space_group_name_H-M   'P 1'
#
loop_
_entity.id
_entity.type
_entity.pdbx_description
1 polymer ?
#
loop_
_entity_poly.entity_id
_entity_poly.type
_entity_poly.pdbx_seq_one_letter_code
_entity_poly.pdbx_strand_id
1 'polypeptide(L)'
;MSVSHVGIRFARQCHLYAHNKVTRPFLGVWDNGHLSDCYITIQGIQSLDGCIYHPINDCPLIIHLAHLTVDCLDPECSEHGVCVSGLCVCRKGWKGNDCSEPDTDALRCLPDCSGHGQFDLELQKCICDEQWTGSDCSQEKCDLDCGFQGHCENGQCLCAEGWTGAKCDQKLCDPRCKDNGQCRNGTCLCIQGWNGKHCTLEGCPKNCNNHGECVTGEDEEWVCFCDQHWDGPDCSVPLERKCDDNIDNDNDGLVDCSDSECCHSEKCRNHTLCLKSADPLDILLRKQPPPSLPRSSRGCSFLLRRNP
;
A
#
# COMPACT_ATOMS: atom_id res chain seq x y z
N MET A 1 -3.36 -48.93 -50.02
CA MET A 1 -2.62 -50.19 -49.84
C MET A 1 -1.13 -49.89 -49.98
N SER A 2 -0.43 -49.79 -48.86
CA SER A 2 0.99 -50.11 -48.70
C SER A 2 1.32 -49.85 -47.24
N VAL A 3 1.62 -50.90 -46.48
CA VAL A 3 2.09 -50.81 -45.09
C VAL A 3 3.59 -51.02 -45.13
N SER A 4 4.34 -50.09 -44.54
CA SER A 4 5.77 -50.22 -44.28
C SER A 4 6.05 -49.83 -42.82
N HIS A 5 6.97 -50.58 -42.22
CA HIS A 5 7.24 -50.71 -40.79
C HIS A 5 7.89 -49.49 -40.15
N VAL A 6 7.63 -49.27 -38.85
CA VAL A 6 8.64 -48.89 -37.84
C VAL A 6 8.32 -49.63 -36.52
N GLY A 7 9.34 -50.24 -35.93
CA GLY A 7 9.24 -51.23 -34.86
C GLY A 7 9.02 -50.69 -33.45
N ILE A 8 8.46 -51.56 -32.60
CA ILE A 8 8.31 -51.39 -31.16
C ILE A 8 9.05 -52.56 -30.50
N ARG A 9 10.10 -52.27 -29.72
CA ARG A 9 10.76 -53.27 -28.86
C ARG A 9 10.04 -53.35 -27.52
N PHE A 10 9.52 -54.53 -27.20
CA PHE A 10 9.04 -54.90 -25.87
C PHE A 10 10.24 -55.13 -24.94
N ALA A 11 10.41 -54.26 -23.93
CA ALA A 11 11.31 -54.53 -22.81
C ALA A 11 10.64 -55.50 -21.84
N ARG A 12 11.31 -56.64 -21.62
CA ARG A 12 10.88 -57.71 -20.73
C ARG A 12 11.05 -57.30 -19.27
N GLN A 13 10.02 -57.61 -18.52
CA GLN A 13 9.89 -57.49 -17.07
C GLN A 13 10.90 -58.41 -16.38
N CYS A 14 11.87 -57.86 -15.64
CA CYS A 14 12.67 -58.63 -14.70
C CYS A 14 11.97 -58.59 -13.34
N HIS A 15 11.35 -59.70 -12.96
CA HIS A 15 10.94 -59.96 -11.58
C HIS A 15 12.20 -60.30 -10.77
N LEU A 16 12.64 -59.40 -9.88
CA LEU A 16 13.50 -59.79 -8.78
C LEU A 16 12.63 -60.39 -7.67
N TYR A 17 12.75 -61.70 -7.48
CA TYR A 17 12.30 -62.37 -6.26
C TYR A 17 13.32 -62.04 -5.15
N ALA A 18 12.97 -61.08 -4.30
CA ALA A 18 13.66 -60.82 -3.04
C ALA A 18 12.76 -61.31 -1.88
N HIS A 19 13.09 -62.48 -1.33
CA HIS A 19 12.57 -62.93 -0.04
C HIS A 19 13.25 -62.14 1.08
N ASN A 20 12.73 -60.95 1.40
CA ASN A 20 12.48 -60.46 2.76
C ASN A 20 12.12 -58.98 2.71
N LYS A 21 10.98 -58.67 3.32
CA LYS A 21 10.36 -57.35 3.39
C LYS A 21 11.21 -56.40 4.23
N VAL A 22 11.60 -55.26 3.67
CA VAL A 22 11.21 -53.91 4.16
C VAL A 22 11.13 -52.98 2.96
N THR A 23 9.93 -52.81 2.42
CA THR A 23 9.59 -51.71 1.52
C THR A 23 9.21 -50.49 2.36
N ARG A 24 9.79 -49.33 2.08
CA ARG A 24 9.09 -48.04 2.21
C ARG A 24 9.20 -47.28 0.90
N PRO A 25 8.12 -46.64 0.44
CA PRO A 25 8.02 -46.07 -0.90
C PRO A 25 8.70 -44.70 -0.96
N PHE A 26 9.48 -44.45 -2.00
CA PHE A 26 9.85 -43.10 -2.42
C PHE A 26 8.66 -42.49 -3.19
N LEU A 27 8.04 -41.46 -2.60
CA LEU A 27 7.19 -40.51 -3.31
C LEU A 27 8.10 -39.39 -3.81
N GLY A 28 8.39 -39.37 -5.12
CA GLY A 28 9.01 -38.23 -5.78
C GLY A 28 7.93 -37.27 -6.27
N VAL A 29 7.97 -36.02 -5.79
CA VAL A 29 7.25 -34.90 -6.39
C VAL A 29 8.18 -34.27 -7.42
N TRP A 30 7.69 -34.10 -8.65
CA TRP A 30 8.33 -33.38 -9.73
C TRP A 30 8.07 -31.88 -9.54
N ASP A 31 9.11 -31.06 -9.41
CA ASP A 31 9.02 -29.67 -9.83
C ASP A 31 10.41 -29.10 -10.20
N ASN A 32 10.49 -28.57 -11.42
CA ASN A 32 11.42 -27.58 -11.96
C ASN A 32 12.95 -27.81 -11.83
N GLY A 33 13.47 -28.69 -12.68
CA GLY A 33 14.45 -28.22 -13.68
C GLY A 33 15.94 -28.09 -13.33
N HIS A 34 16.47 -28.78 -12.31
CA HIS A 34 17.92 -28.98 -12.20
C HIS A 34 18.29 -30.43 -11.86
N LEU A 35 19.00 -31.08 -12.78
CA LEU A 35 19.63 -32.38 -12.61
C LEU A 35 20.93 -32.21 -11.83
N SER A 36 21.01 -32.72 -10.62
CA SER A 36 22.29 -33.01 -9.97
C SER A 36 22.33 -34.51 -9.66
N ASP A 37 22.76 -35.28 -10.66
CA ASP A 37 23.07 -36.69 -10.49
C ASP A 37 24.32 -36.82 -9.60
N CYS A 38 24.17 -37.34 -8.39
CA CYS A 38 25.30 -37.86 -7.62
C CYS A 38 25.44 -39.36 -7.88
N TYR A 39 26.38 -39.70 -8.76
CA TYR A 39 26.78 -41.08 -9.03
C TYR A 39 27.66 -41.58 -7.87
N ILE A 40 27.25 -42.65 -7.18
CA ILE A 40 28.16 -43.40 -6.30
C ILE A 40 28.98 -44.33 -7.19
N THR A 41 30.29 -44.09 -7.23
CA THR A 41 31.24 -44.93 -7.96
C THR A 41 31.66 -46.08 -7.04
N ILE A 42 31.23 -47.31 -7.32
CA ILE A 42 31.78 -48.49 -6.65
C ILE A 42 32.95 -48.98 -7.50
N GLN A 43 34.19 -48.64 -7.11
CA GLN A 43 35.38 -49.25 -7.67
C GLN A 43 35.83 -50.44 -6.79
N GLY A 44 36.04 -51.59 -7.43
CA GLY A 44 37.00 -52.58 -6.95
C GLY A 44 36.46 -53.98 -6.64
N ILE A 45 36.29 -54.81 -7.67
CA ILE A 45 36.67 -56.24 -7.59
C ILE A 45 37.36 -56.57 -8.92
N GLN A 46 38.69 -56.71 -8.89
CA GLN A 46 39.50 -57.26 -9.98
C GLN A 46 39.75 -58.76 -9.73
N SER A 47 39.63 -59.53 -10.83
CA SER A 47 40.16 -60.87 -11.11
C SER A 47 39.88 -62.02 -10.14
N LEU A 48 39.22 -63.06 -10.66
CA LEU A 48 39.62 -64.44 -10.39
C LEU A 48 39.65 -65.21 -11.72
N ASP A 49 40.87 -65.58 -12.13
CA ASP A 49 41.18 -66.49 -13.22
C ASP A 49 40.84 -67.95 -12.85
N GLY A 50 40.46 -68.73 -13.86
CA GLY A 50 40.87 -70.13 -14.01
C GLY A 50 40.03 -71.21 -13.30
N CYS A 51 39.17 -71.89 -14.06
CA CYS A 51 38.70 -73.24 -13.73
C CYS A 51 39.72 -74.28 -14.23
N ILE A 52 40.32 -75.05 -13.34
CA ILE A 52 41.04 -76.30 -13.67
C ILE A 52 40.27 -77.47 -13.08
N TYR A 53 39.97 -78.45 -13.94
CA TYR A 53 39.34 -79.73 -13.62
C TYR A 53 40.42 -80.76 -13.24
N HIS A 54 40.26 -81.54 -12.17
CA HIS A 54 40.63 -82.97 -12.04
C HIS A 54 40.20 -83.56 -10.66
N PRO A 55 40.11 -84.92 -10.50
CA PRO A 55 39.01 -85.55 -9.78
C PRO A 55 39.41 -86.61 -8.70
N ILE A 56 38.42 -87.10 -7.93
CA ILE A 56 38.35 -88.35 -7.10
C ILE A 56 39.03 -88.38 -5.70
N ASN A 57 38.16 -88.57 -4.69
CA ASN A 57 38.23 -89.23 -3.35
C ASN A 57 39.25 -88.89 -2.23
N ASP A 58 38.68 -88.89 -1.01
CA ASP A 58 39.23 -89.05 0.35
C ASP A 58 39.86 -87.85 1.10
N CYS A 59 39.11 -87.23 2.00
CA CYS A 59 39.16 -87.42 3.48
C CYS A 59 38.48 -86.22 4.20
N PRO A 60 37.64 -86.42 5.24
CA PRO A 60 37.02 -85.32 5.96
C PRO A 60 37.99 -84.76 7.00
N LEU A 61 38.28 -83.48 6.93
CA LEU A 61 38.81 -82.73 8.07
C LEU A 61 37.80 -81.67 8.44
N ILE A 62 37.11 -81.96 9.54
CA ILE A 62 36.36 -80.99 10.34
C ILE A 62 37.35 -79.91 10.75
N ILE A 63 37.37 -78.81 10.00
CA ILE A 63 37.85 -77.54 10.53
C ILE A 63 36.62 -76.91 11.14
N HIS A 64 36.63 -76.80 12.47
CA HIS A 64 35.69 -75.97 13.20
C HIS A 64 35.57 -74.63 12.46
N LEU A 65 34.37 -74.34 11.94
CA LEU A 65 33.97 -72.98 11.63
C LEU A 65 34.00 -72.25 12.99
N ALA A 66 35.16 -71.69 13.32
CA ALA A 66 35.19 -70.50 14.15
C ALA A 66 34.26 -69.53 13.42
N HIS A 67 33.16 -69.20 14.07
CA HIS A 67 32.28 -68.13 13.70
C HIS A 67 33.16 -66.88 13.71
N LEU A 68 33.79 -66.55 12.58
CA LEU A 68 34.32 -65.22 12.34
C LEU A 68 33.08 -64.35 12.21
N THR A 69 32.58 -63.87 13.35
CA THR A 69 31.74 -62.69 13.36
C THR A 69 32.60 -61.62 12.71
N VAL A 70 32.20 -61.20 11.52
CA VAL A 70 32.84 -60.06 10.86
C VAL A 70 32.38 -58.86 11.68
N ASP A 71 33.11 -58.60 12.76
CA ASP A 71 32.89 -57.46 13.63
C ASP A 71 33.67 -56.27 13.08
N CYS A 72 33.14 -55.07 13.28
CA CYS A 72 33.81 -53.87 12.83
C CYS A 72 35.12 -53.67 13.61
N LEU A 73 36.10 -53.03 12.95
CA LEU A 73 37.38 -52.68 13.58
C LEU A 73 37.17 -51.82 14.83
N ASP A 74 36.20 -50.92 14.77
CA ASP A 74 35.64 -50.20 15.90
C ASP A 74 34.16 -50.60 16.07
N PRO A 75 33.76 -51.24 17.19
CA PRO A 75 32.38 -51.60 17.48
C PRO A 75 31.39 -50.43 17.47
N GLU A 76 31.87 -49.22 17.79
CA GLU A 76 31.08 -47.98 17.85
C GLU A 76 31.31 -47.08 16.64
N CYS A 77 32.18 -47.48 15.71
CA CYS A 77 32.52 -46.73 14.50
C CYS A 77 32.85 -45.27 14.81
N SER A 78 33.82 -45.05 15.72
CA SER A 78 34.26 -43.76 16.24
C SER A 78 33.14 -42.89 16.81
N GLU A 79 32.09 -43.50 17.36
CA GLU A 79 30.81 -42.89 17.72
C GLU A 79 30.06 -42.25 16.54
N HIS A 80 30.63 -42.20 15.34
CA HIS A 80 30.10 -41.51 14.16
C HIS A 80 29.41 -42.45 13.17
N GLY A 81 29.12 -43.70 13.55
CA GLY A 81 28.44 -44.65 12.68
C GLY A 81 27.74 -45.77 13.43
N VAL A 82 27.27 -46.76 12.66
CA VAL A 82 26.73 -48.01 13.20
C VAL A 82 27.40 -49.18 12.50
N CYS A 83 27.85 -50.18 13.27
CA CYS A 83 28.44 -51.39 12.73
C CYS A 83 27.36 -52.31 12.13
N VAL A 84 27.47 -52.63 10.84
CA VAL A 84 26.57 -53.56 10.14
C VAL A 84 27.40 -54.58 9.38
N SER A 85 27.38 -55.84 9.87
CA SER A 85 28.06 -56.97 9.22
C SER A 85 29.55 -56.73 8.93
N GLY A 86 30.25 -56.06 9.85
CA GLY A 86 31.69 -55.79 9.75
C GLY A 86 32.08 -54.54 8.98
N LEU A 87 31.10 -53.76 8.52
CA LEU A 87 31.29 -52.47 7.88
C LEU A 87 30.67 -51.35 8.75
N CYS A 88 31.43 -50.28 8.97
CA CYS A 88 30.90 -49.08 9.58
C CYS A 88 30.09 -48.25 8.57
N VAL A 89 28.80 -48.07 8.85
CA VAL A 89 27.93 -47.15 8.10
C VAL A 89 27.96 -45.80 8.80
N CYS A 90 28.64 -44.83 8.19
CA CYS A 90 28.86 -43.52 8.80
C CYS A 90 27.63 -42.61 8.77
N ARG A 91 27.48 -41.79 9.81
CA ARG A 91 26.54 -40.68 9.88
C ARG A 91 26.97 -39.60 8.88
N LYS A 92 26.03 -38.80 8.39
CA LYS A 92 26.31 -37.70 7.44
C LYS A 92 27.45 -36.81 7.97
N GLY A 93 28.41 -36.49 7.10
CA GLY A 93 29.56 -35.67 7.43
C GLY A 93 30.78 -36.45 7.93
N TRP A 94 30.71 -37.79 7.99
CA TRP A 94 31.83 -38.66 8.37
C TRP A 94 32.06 -39.74 7.29
N LYS A 95 33.32 -40.12 7.12
CA LYS A 95 33.79 -41.12 6.16
C LYS A 95 34.95 -41.92 6.76
N GLY A 96 35.45 -42.88 5.97
CA GLY A 96 36.48 -43.81 6.41
C GLY A 96 35.91 -45.18 6.75
N ASN A 97 36.79 -46.12 7.05
CA ASN A 97 36.44 -47.51 7.39
C ASN A 97 35.87 -47.66 8.80
N ASP A 98 36.14 -46.70 9.68
CA ASP A 98 35.68 -46.62 11.07
C ASP A 98 34.95 -45.30 11.39
N CYS A 99 34.62 -44.51 10.36
CA CYS A 99 33.98 -43.19 10.48
C CYS A 99 34.77 -42.14 11.28
N SER A 100 36.09 -42.31 11.42
CA SER A 100 36.95 -41.34 12.14
C SER A 100 37.26 -40.07 11.34
N GLU A 101 37.07 -40.07 10.02
CA GLU A 101 37.43 -38.95 9.16
C GLU A 101 36.20 -38.06 8.87
N PRO A 102 36.31 -36.73 8.98
CA PRO A 102 35.25 -35.85 8.51
C PRO A 102 35.18 -35.86 6.97
N ASP A 103 33.97 -35.99 6.44
CA ASP A 103 33.71 -35.91 5.00
C ASP A 103 33.57 -34.44 4.57
N THR A 104 34.72 -33.78 4.37
CA THR A 104 34.81 -32.37 3.95
C THR A 104 34.14 -32.08 2.61
N ASP A 105 33.99 -33.10 1.75
CA ASP A 105 33.34 -32.94 0.46
C ASP A 105 31.81 -32.98 0.62
N ALA A 106 31.29 -33.86 1.49
CA ALA A 106 29.88 -33.82 1.87
C ALA A 106 29.49 -32.53 2.63
N LEU A 107 30.43 -31.93 3.39
CA LEU A 107 30.21 -30.64 4.05
C LEU A 107 30.00 -29.49 3.05
N ARG A 108 30.59 -29.57 1.84
CA ARG A 108 30.35 -28.58 0.77
C ARG A 108 28.98 -28.72 0.11
N CYS A 109 28.32 -29.85 0.29
CA CYS A 109 26.95 -30.06 -0.19
C CYS A 109 25.89 -29.56 0.80
N LEU A 110 26.30 -29.05 1.97
CA LEU A 110 25.37 -28.43 2.91
C LEU A 110 24.91 -27.06 2.37
N PRO A 111 23.68 -26.64 2.67
CA PRO A 111 23.21 -25.32 2.31
C PRO A 111 24.10 -24.24 2.90
N ASP A 112 24.50 -23.27 2.07
CA ASP A 112 25.23 -22.06 2.49
C ASP A 112 24.31 -21.04 3.19
N CYS A 113 23.03 -21.38 3.41
CA CYS A 113 22.06 -20.47 4.02
C CYS A 113 22.07 -19.10 3.32
N SER A 114 22.17 -19.12 1.99
CA SER A 114 22.24 -17.93 1.12
C SER A 114 23.37 -16.93 1.48
N GLY A 115 24.40 -17.36 2.23
CA GLY A 115 25.46 -16.48 2.73
C GLY A 115 25.04 -15.59 3.90
N HIS A 116 23.90 -15.86 4.52
CA HIS A 116 23.25 -15.04 5.56
C HIS A 116 22.90 -15.84 6.82
N GLY A 117 23.68 -16.88 7.09
CA GLY A 117 23.53 -17.70 8.27
C GLY A 117 24.48 -18.90 8.26
N GLN A 118 24.24 -19.79 9.20
CA GLN A 118 25.01 -21.03 9.35
C GLN A 118 24.08 -22.24 9.38
N PHE A 119 24.43 -23.30 8.65
CA PHE A 119 23.66 -24.54 8.66
C PHE A 119 23.96 -25.36 9.92
N ASP A 120 22.93 -25.60 10.73
CA ASP A 120 23.00 -26.46 11.91
C ASP A 120 22.74 -27.92 11.51
N LEU A 121 23.75 -28.78 11.73
CA LEU A 121 23.71 -30.19 11.38
C LEU A 121 22.79 -31.04 12.27
N GLU A 122 22.57 -30.63 13.51
CA GLU A 122 21.72 -31.37 14.45
C GLU A 122 20.25 -31.09 14.16
N LEU A 123 19.91 -29.82 13.94
CA LEU A 123 18.56 -29.35 13.62
C LEU A 123 18.21 -29.48 12.14
N GLN A 124 19.21 -29.72 11.27
CA GLN A 124 19.07 -29.75 9.81
C GLN A 124 18.38 -28.49 9.26
N LYS A 125 18.77 -27.31 9.76
CA LYS A 125 18.19 -26.02 9.40
C LYS A 125 19.24 -24.92 9.38
N CYS A 126 19.04 -23.91 8.53
CA CYS A 126 19.77 -22.66 8.61
C CYS A 126 19.37 -21.82 9.83
N ILE A 127 20.39 -21.39 10.59
CA ILE A 127 20.27 -20.38 11.64
C ILE A 127 20.70 -19.06 11.02
N CYS A 128 19.76 -18.13 10.86
CA CYS A 128 19.98 -16.89 10.13
C CYS A 128 20.60 -15.80 10.99
N ASP A 129 21.37 -14.92 10.34
CA ASP A 129 21.90 -13.70 10.93
C ASP A 129 20.75 -12.72 11.31
N GLU A 130 21.04 -11.74 12.16
CA GLU A 130 20.03 -10.87 12.81
C GLU A 130 19.03 -10.20 11.85
N GLN A 131 19.46 -9.93 10.61
CA GLN A 131 18.68 -9.25 9.58
C GLN A 131 18.12 -10.21 8.51
N TRP A 132 18.12 -11.52 8.77
CA TRP A 132 17.69 -12.54 7.81
C TRP A 132 16.78 -13.58 8.46
N THR A 133 15.92 -14.18 7.65
CA THR A 133 14.90 -15.16 8.02
C THR A 133 14.59 -16.07 6.83
N GLY A 134 13.66 -17.00 7.02
CA GLY A 134 13.33 -18.03 6.04
C GLY A 134 14.10 -19.34 6.28
N SER A 135 13.82 -20.36 5.46
CA SER A 135 14.40 -21.71 5.61
C SER A 135 15.87 -21.79 5.23
N ASP A 136 16.32 -20.89 4.37
CA ASP A 136 17.68 -20.80 3.81
C ASP A 136 18.27 -19.39 4.00
N CYS A 137 17.71 -18.58 4.89
CA CYS A 137 18.14 -17.20 5.17
C CYS A 137 18.17 -16.27 3.95
N SER A 138 17.39 -16.57 2.91
CA SER A 138 17.25 -15.71 1.73
C SER A 138 16.35 -14.50 1.95
N GLN A 139 15.57 -14.46 3.03
CA GLN A 139 14.59 -13.40 3.27
C GLN A 139 15.15 -12.41 4.27
N GLU A 140 15.22 -11.13 3.91
CA GLU A 140 15.60 -10.09 4.85
C GLU A 140 14.52 -9.93 5.93
N LYS A 141 14.94 -9.79 7.17
CA LYS A 141 14.07 -9.49 8.29
C LYS A 141 13.73 -7.99 8.24
N CYS A 142 12.58 -7.68 7.69
CA CYS A 142 12.06 -6.32 7.66
C CYS A 142 11.36 -5.96 8.97
N ASP A 143 12.01 -5.17 9.81
CA ASP A 143 11.45 -4.68 11.08
C ASP A 143 10.52 -3.45 10.91
N LEU A 144 10.37 -2.93 9.68
CA LEU A 144 9.47 -1.82 9.39
C LEU A 144 8.02 -2.28 9.21
N ASP A 145 7.14 -1.79 10.09
CA ASP A 145 5.69 -1.86 9.92
C ASP A 145 5.24 -0.90 8.81
N CYS A 146 5.02 -1.45 7.61
CA CYS A 146 4.49 -0.75 6.44
C CYS A 146 2.96 -0.81 6.33
N GLY A 147 2.28 -1.24 7.40
CA GLY A 147 0.84 -1.41 7.44
C GLY A 147 0.32 -2.45 6.43
N PHE A 148 -0.99 -2.40 6.16
CA PHE A 148 -1.66 -3.31 5.21
C PHE A 148 -1.55 -2.87 3.74
N GLN A 149 -1.03 -1.66 3.50
CA GLN A 149 -1.04 -0.99 2.19
C GLN A 149 0.38 -0.85 1.62
N GLY A 150 1.32 -1.60 2.15
CA GLY A 150 2.69 -1.63 1.68
C GLY A 150 3.40 -2.92 2.06
N HIS A 151 4.55 -3.12 1.45
CA HIS A 151 5.49 -4.18 1.81
C HIS A 151 6.86 -3.58 2.04
N CYS A 152 7.63 -4.16 2.95
CA CYS A 152 8.97 -3.71 3.25
C CYS A 152 9.97 -4.40 2.32
N GLU A 153 10.82 -3.61 1.67
CA GLU A 153 11.91 -4.09 0.82
C GLU A 153 13.16 -3.25 1.12
N ASN A 154 14.30 -3.89 1.43
CA ASN A 154 15.57 -3.22 1.77
C ASN A 154 15.45 -2.16 2.88
N GLY A 155 14.66 -2.44 3.92
CA GLY A 155 14.43 -1.49 5.02
C GLY A 155 13.61 -0.24 4.65
N GLN A 156 12.88 -0.25 3.53
CA GLN A 156 11.98 0.82 3.12
C GLN A 156 10.59 0.27 2.77
N CYS A 157 9.53 1.03 3.10
CA CYS A 157 8.18 0.66 2.72
C CYS A 157 7.88 1.05 1.28
N LEU A 158 7.56 0.06 0.46
CA LEU A 158 6.98 0.22 -0.86
C LEU A 158 5.46 0.23 -0.74
N CYS A 159 4.84 1.34 -1.11
CA CYS A 159 3.41 1.55 -0.96
C CYS A 159 2.62 1.06 -2.17
N ALA A 160 1.43 0.52 -1.90
CA ALA A 160 0.45 0.18 -2.90
C ALA A 160 -0.07 1.43 -3.62
N GLU A 161 -0.69 1.23 -4.79
CA GLU A 161 -1.26 2.31 -5.59
C GLU A 161 -2.26 3.16 -4.77
N GLY A 162 -2.09 4.48 -4.81
CA GLY A 162 -2.93 5.40 -4.06
C GLY A 162 -2.51 5.60 -2.59
N TRP A 163 -1.39 5.02 -2.14
CA TRP A 163 -0.83 5.22 -0.80
C TRP A 163 0.59 5.79 -0.86
N THR A 164 0.97 6.48 0.21
CA THR A 164 2.25 7.15 0.37
C THR A 164 2.60 7.31 1.85
N GLY A 165 3.71 7.99 2.15
CA GLY A 165 4.27 8.13 3.48
C GLY A 165 5.29 7.04 3.80
N ALA A 166 6.08 7.26 4.85
CA ALA A 166 7.17 6.35 5.23
C ALA A 166 6.69 4.95 5.64
N LYS A 167 5.42 4.82 6.02
CA LYS A 167 4.76 3.57 6.43
C LYS A 167 3.54 3.23 5.59
N CYS A 168 3.36 3.87 4.44
CA CYS A 168 2.21 3.65 3.56
C CYS A 168 0.85 3.87 4.24
N ASP A 169 0.82 4.79 5.19
CA ASP A 169 -0.34 5.13 6.03
C ASP A 169 -1.11 6.36 5.55
N GLN A 170 -0.61 7.02 4.49
CA GLN A 170 -1.22 8.21 3.92
C GLN A 170 -1.82 7.91 2.56
N LYS A 171 -3.13 8.12 2.40
CA LYS A 171 -3.81 7.95 1.12
C LYS A 171 -3.62 9.19 0.25
N LEU A 172 -3.24 8.97 -1.00
CA LEU A 172 -3.12 10.02 -2.02
C LEU A 172 -4.50 10.58 -2.37
N CYS A 173 -4.57 11.89 -2.55
CA CYS A 173 -5.74 12.53 -3.15
C CYS A 173 -5.64 12.53 -4.66
N ASP A 174 -6.80 12.65 -5.31
CA ASP A 174 -6.88 12.89 -6.75
C ASP A 174 -6.11 14.17 -7.13
N PRO A 175 -5.33 14.17 -8.22
CA PRO A 175 -4.55 15.33 -8.65
C PRO A 175 -5.36 16.62 -8.81
N ARG A 176 -6.65 16.52 -9.18
CA ARG A 176 -7.55 17.66 -9.35
C ARG A 176 -7.83 18.42 -8.06
N CYS A 177 -7.58 17.80 -6.91
CA CYS A 177 -7.67 18.45 -5.60
C CYS A 177 -6.69 19.61 -5.45
N LYS A 178 -5.54 19.55 -6.13
CA LYS A 178 -4.41 20.45 -5.90
C LYS A 178 -4.73 21.92 -6.18
N ASP A 179 -5.64 22.20 -7.09
CA ASP A 179 -5.94 23.56 -7.53
C ASP A 179 -6.80 24.32 -6.51
N ASN A 180 -7.84 23.66 -5.99
CA ASN A 180 -8.86 24.30 -5.14
C ASN A 180 -9.14 23.56 -3.82
N GLY A 181 -8.18 22.78 -3.34
CA GLY A 181 -8.37 22.01 -2.13
C GLY A 181 -7.08 21.59 -1.43
N GLN A 182 -7.24 21.18 -0.18
CA GLN A 182 -6.19 20.62 0.64
C GLN A 182 -6.42 19.12 0.80
N CYS A 183 -5.44 18.33 0.38
CA CYS A 183 -5.50 16.89 0.55
C CYS A 183 -5.32 16.50 2.03
N ARG A 184 -6.25 15.70 2.55
CA ARG A 184 -6.17 15.07 3.87
C ARG A 184 -6.53 13.59 3.75
N ASN A 185 -5.51 12.74 3.74
CA ASN A 185 -5.63 11.28 3.74
C ASN A 185 -6.65 10.74 2.71
N GLY A 186 -6.52 11.15 1.45
CA GLY A 186 -7.40 10.73 0.36
C GLY A 186 -8.71 11.51 0.23
N THR A 187 -9.01 12.41 1.16
CA THR A 187 -10.15 13.34 1.08
C THR A 187 -9.67 14.73 0.70
N CYS A 188 -10.31 15.33 -0.30
CA CYS A 188 -10.03 16.71 -0.69
C CYS A 188 -10.92 17.66 0.11
N LEU A 189 -10.30 18.57 0.88
CA LEU A 189 -11.01 19.63 1.59
C LEU A 189 -11.00 20.90 0.74
N CYS A 190 -12.17 21.32 0.26
CA CYS A 190 -12.26 22.44 -0.67
C CYS A 190 -12.01 23.78 0.00
N ILE A 191 -11.35 24.68 -0.73
CA ILE A 191 -11.33 26.10 -0.37
C ILE A 191 -12.73 26.70 -0.54
N GLN A 192 -13.03 27.77 0.19
CA GLN A 192 -14.35 28.40 0.19
C GLN A 192 -14.79 28.78 -1.23
N GLY A 193 -16.00 28.39 -1.64
CA GLY A 193 -16.53 28.62 -2.99
C GLY A 193 -16.30 27.46 -3.98
N TRP A 194 -15.62 26.39 -3.58
CA TRP A 194 -15.47 25.18 -4.37
C TRP A 194 -16.11 23.98 -3.68
N ASN A 195 -16.63 23.07 -4.50
CA ASN A 195 -17.42 21.92 -4.07
C ASN A 195 -17.06 20.63 -4.83
N GLY A 196 -17.66 19.53 -4.37
CA GLY A 196 -17.50 18.20 -4.94
C GLY A 196 -16.29 17.44 -4.38
N LYS A 197 -16.23 16.13 -4.67
CA LYS A 197 -15.22 15.21 -4.13
C LYS A 197 -13.76 15.63 -4.40
N HIS A 198 -13.54 16.40 -5.47
CA HIS A 198 -12.23 16.82 -5.94
C HIS A 198 -12.08 18.34 -6.01
N CYS A 199 -13.04 19.11 -5.49
CA CYS A 199 -13.03 20.57 -5.50
C CYS A 199 -12.92 21.19 -6.91
N THR A 200 -13.50 20.51 -7.90
CA THR A 200 -13.55 20.98 -9.30
C THR A 200 -14.88 21.60 -9.66
N LEU A 201 -15.86 21.55 -8.76
CA LEU A 201 -17.16 22.17 -9.00
C LEU A 201 -17.13 23.56 -8.40
N GLU A 202 -17.46 24.55 -9.21
CA GLU A 202 -17.75 25.89 -8.71
C GLU A 202 -18.96 25.80 -7.78
N GLY A 203 -18.97 26.65 -6.76
CA GLY A 203 -20.03 26.76 -5.78
C GLY A 203 -20.30 28.21 -5.47
N CYS A 204 -21.21 28.47 -4.55
CA CYS A 204 -21.50 29.84 -4.20
C CYS A 204 -20.29 30.51 -3.56
N PRO A 205 -20.00 31.77 -3.92
CA PRO A 205 -18.86 32.50 -3.39
C PRO A 205 -18.91 32.52 -1.87
N LYS A 206 -17.75 32.27 -1.26
CA LYS A 206 -17.59 32.17 0.20
C LYS A 206 -18.64 31.27 0.90
N ASN A 207 -19.22 30.27 0.22
CA ASN A 207 -20.27 29.44 0.80
C ASN A 207 -21.40 30.28 1.44
N CYS A 208 -21.77 31.38 0.78
CA CYS A 208 -22.75 32.36 1.26
C CYS A 208 -22.45 32.94 2.64
N ASN A 209 -21.17 32.98 3.03
CA ASN A 209 -20.67 33.35 4.36
C ASN A 209 -21.39 32.65 5.54
N ASN A 210 -22.05 31.52 5.27
CA ASN A 210 -22.96 30.82 6.18
C ASN A 210 -24.19 31.66 6.64
N HIS A 211 -24.58 32.65 5.84
CA HIS A 211 -25.76 33.50 6.01
C HIS A 211 -26.73 33.36 4.82
N GLY A 212 -26.83 32.16 4.27
CA GLY A 212 -27.72 31.89 3.15
C GLY A 212 -27.60 30.46 2.65
N GLU A 213 -28.52 30.11 1.76
CA GLU A 213 -28.57 28.82 1.09
C GLU A 213 -27.93 28.92 -0.30
N CYS A 214 -26.99 28.01 -0.59
CA CYS A 214 -26.35 27.94 -1.90
C CYS A 214 -27.19 27.09 -2.86
N VAL A 215 -27.75 27.70 -3.89
CA VAL A 215 -28.65 27.04 -4.86
C VAL A 215 -28.14 27.22 -6.28
N THR A 216 -28.54 26.33 -7.18
CA THR A 216 -28.27 26.47 -8.62
C THR A 216 -29.38 27.30 -9.25
N GLY A 217 -29.01 28.41 -9.89
CA GLY A 217 -29.91 29.29 -10.64
C GLY A 217 -30.36 28.69 -11.98
N GLU A 218 -31.18 29.45 -12.71
CA GLU A 218 -31.75 29.00 -14.00
C GLU A 218 -30.68 28.75 -15.08
N ASP A 219 -29.55 29.45 -15.01
CA ASP A 219 -28.43 29.35 -15.97
C ASP A 219 -27.36 28.31 -15.54
N GLU A 220 -27.68 27.40 -14.62
CA GLU A 220 -26.74 26.44 -14.01
C GLU A 220 -25.60 27.10 -13.18
N GLU A 221 -25.69 28.40 -12.91
CA GLU A 221 -24.76 29.13 -12.05
C GLU A 221 -25.13 28.98 -10.56
N TRP A 222 -24.13 28.92 -9.68
CA TRP A 222 -24.35 28.84 -8.24
C TRP A 222 -24.55 30.23 -7.64
N VAL A 223 -25.72 30.46 -7.04
CA VAL A 223 -26.12 31.74 -6.47
C VAL A 223 -26.51 31.56 -4.99
N CYS A 224 -26.13 32.54 -4.17
CA CYS A 224 -26.55 32.59 -2.78
C CYS A 224 -27.96 33.16 -2.64
N PHE A 225 -28.83 32.43 -1.94
CA PHE A 225 -30.08 32.95 -1.43
C PHE A 225 -29.90 33.34 0.03
N CYS A 226 -29.76 34.64 0.30
CA CYS A 226 -29.38 35.12 1.62
C CYS A 226 -30.49 34.98 2.66
N ASP A 227 -30.08 34.67 3.89
CA ASP A 227 -30.94 34.67 5.06
C ASP A 227 -31.44 36.10 5.34
N GLN A 228 -32.52 36.20 6.13
CA GLN A 228 -33.04 37.50 6.53
C GLN A 228 -31.94 38.35 7.18
N HIS A 229 -31.84 39.61 6.75
CA HIS A 229 -30.85 40.60 7.19
C HIS A 229 -29.43 40.45 6.62
N TRP A 230 -29.27 39.70 5.52
CA TRP A 230 -28.03 39.64 4.76
C TRP A 230 -28.31 39.82 3.26
N ASP A 231 -27.35 40.40 2.55
CA ASP A 231 -27.40 40.63 1.12
C ASP A 231 -26.00 40.59 0.49
N GLY A 232 -25.93 40.82 -0.81
CA GLY A 232 -24.74 40.74 -1.63
C GLY A 232 -24.57 39.36 -2.28
N PRO A 233 -23.67 39.24 -3.26
CA PRO A 233 -23.50 38.02 -4.05
C PRO A 233 -23.07 36.80 -3.23
N ASP A 234 -22.48 37.02 -2.05
CA ASP A 234 -22.03 36.00 -1.10
C ASP A 234 -22.67 36.12 0.28
N CYS A 235 -23.74 36.92 0.47
CA CYS A 235 -24.36 37.18 1.78
C CYS A 235 -23.39 37.71 2.85
N SER A 236 -22.42 38.53 2.44
CA SER A 236 -21.48 39.20 3.36
C SER A 236 -21.95 40.57 3.83
N VAL A 237 -22.96 41.16 3.18
CA VAL A 237 -23.47 42.49 3.52
C VAL A 237 -24.57 42.33 4.56
N PRO A 238 -24.39 42.76 5.81
CA PRO A 238 -25.49 42.83 6.76
C PRO A 238 -26.51 43.89 6.29
N LEU A 239 -27.79 43.68 6.55
CA LEU A 239 -28.83 44.70 6.33
C LEU A 239 -29.20 45.39 7.64
N GLU A 240 -29.68 46.63 7.52
CA GLU A 240 -30.13 47.42 8.65
C GLU A 240 -31.24 46.72 9.46
N ARG A 241 -31.06 46.65 10.78
CA ARG A 241 -31.88 45.83 11.70
C ARG A 241 -32.83 46.63 12.56
N LYS A 242 -32.53 47.90 12.85
CA LYS A 242 -33.34 48.75 13.72
C LYS A 242 -33.57 50.11 13.08
N CYS A 243 -34.66 50.17 12.34
CA CYS A 243 -35.02 51.34 11.54
C CYS A 243 -35.60 52.53 12.31
N ASP A 244 -35.35 52.64 13.62
CA ASP A 244 -35.85 53.75 14.46
C ASP A 244 -34.94 54.10 15.65
N ASP A 245 -33.64 53.77 15.59
CA ASP A 245 -32.69 54.05 16.67
C ASP A 245 -31.54 55.00 16.30
N ASN A 246 -31.53 55.55 15.07
CA ASN A 246 -30.47 56.39 14.49
C ASN A 246 -29.09 55.73 14.50
N ILE A 247 -29.01 54.39 14.55
CA ILE A 247 -27.76 53.65 14.48
C ILE A 247 -27.65 53.00 13.10
N ASP A 248 -26.47 53.15 12.53
CA ASP A 248 -26.05 52.47 11.31
C ASP A 248 -25.56 51.07 11.71
N ASN A 249 -26.46 50.07 11.70
CA ASN A 249 -26.20 48.72 12.18
C ASN A 249 -25.51 47.83 11.12
N ASP A 250 -25.46 48.25 9.85
CA ASP A 250 -24.70 47.62 8.77
C ASP A 250 -23.45 48.43 8.32
N ASN A 251 -23.27 49.64 8.85
CA ASN A 251 -22.15 50.56 8.61
C ASN A 251 -22.01 51.04 7.16
N ASP A 252 -23.12 51.19 6.43
CA ASP A 252 -23.11 51.67 5.05
C ASP A 252 -23.14 53.23 4.95
N GLY A 253 -23.31 53.90 6.09
CA GLY A 253 -23.37 55.36 6.23
C GLY A 253 -24.78 55.94 6.26
N LEU A 254 -25.82 55.11 6.15
CA LEU A 254 -27.23 55.48 6.27
C LEU A 254 -27.79 54.99 7.60
N VAL A 255 -28.89 55.64 8.05
CA VAL A 255 -29.56 55.29 9.31
C VAL A 255 -31.06 55.35 9.14
N ASP A 256 -31.77 54.48 9.84
CA ASP A 256 -33.23 54.42 9.91
C ASP A 256 -33.89 54.54 8.52
N CYS A 257 -34.88 55.42 8.36
CA CYS A 257 -35.61 55.59 7.11
C CYS A 257 -34.82 56.29 6.01
N SER A 258 -33.58 56.70 6.25
CA SER A 258 -32.68 57.18 5.20
C SER A 258 -32.03 56.02 4.45
N ASP A 259 -32.08 54.83 5.04
CA ASP A 259 -31.63 53.57 4.48
C ASP A 259 -32.75 52.91 3.64
N SER A 260 -32.39 52.37 2.46
CA SER A 260 -33.32 51.65 1.59
C SER A 260 -33.79 50.33 2.17
N GLU A 261 -32.96 49.68 2.97
CA GLU A 261 -33.21 48.38 3.62
C GLU A 261 -34.31 48.51 4.67
N CYS A 262 -34.44 49.70 5.26
CA CYS A 262 -35.48 50.02 6.20
C CYS A 262 -36.86 50.23 5.58
N CYS A 263 -37.00 50.35 4.27
CA CYS A 263 -38.28 50.64 3.63
C CYS A 263 -39.33 49.55 3.74
N HIS A 264 -38.92 48.33 4.08
CA HIS A 264 -39.84 47.25 4.38
C HIS A 264 -40.35 47.27 5.83
N SER A 265 -39.64 47.96 6.74
CA SER A 265 -40.00 48.13 8.15
C SER A 265 -41.31 48.91 8.32
N GLU A 266 -42.07 48.59 9.37
CA GLU A 266 -43.32 49.29 9.67
C GLU A 266 -43.12 50.80 9.93
N LYS A 267 -41.93 51.18 10.40
CA LYS A 267 -41.54 52.56 10.73
C LYS A 267 -41.32 53.40 9.49
N CYS A 268 -40.68 52.84 8.46
CA CYS A 268 -40.23 53.59 7.30
C CYS A 268 -41.03 53.33 6.02
N ARG A 269 -41.92 52.33 6.00
CA ARG A 269 -42.74 51.97 4.82
C ARG A 269 -43.48 53.13 4.16
N ASN A 270 -43.95 54.09 4.96
CA ASN A 270 -44.68 55.28 4.48
C ASN A 270 -43.82 56.55 4.49
N HIS A 271 -42.53 56.43 4.82
CA HIS A 271 -41.62 57.57 4.86
C HIS A 271 -41.30 58.05 3.45
N THR A 272 -41.16 59.36 3.26
CA THR A 272 -40.94 59.96 1.92
C THR A 272 -39.63 59.51 1.27
N LEU A 273 -38.66 59.07 2.07
CA LEU A 273 -37.39 58.51 1.59
C LEU A 273 -37.55 57.08 1.05
N CYS A 274 -38.62 56.38 1.42
CA CYS A 274 -38.92 55.01 0.98
C CYS A 274 -39.83 54.94 -0.25
N LEU A 275 -39.76 55.95 -1.11
CA LEU A 275 -40.46 55.97 -2.38
C LEU A 275 -39.66 55.20 -3.43
N LYS A 276 -40.15 54.00 -3.79
CA LYS A 276 -39.60 53.21 -4.89
C LYS A 276 -39.77 53.97 -6.22
N SER A 277 -38.68 54.13 -6.96
CA SER A 277 -38.72 54.52 -8.36
C SER A 277 -38.81 53.26 -9.22
N ALA A 278 -39.69 53.23 -10.22
CA ALA A 278 -39.78 52.11 -11.15
C ALA A 278 -38.55 52.05 -12.10
N ASP A 279 -37.82 53.15 -12.21
CA ASP A 279 -36.61 53.28 -13.01
C ASP A 279 -35.48 53.90 -12.15
N PRO A 280 -34.30 53.24 -12.03
CA PRO A 280 -33.12 53.83 -11.37
C PRO A 280 -32.68 55.18 -11.96
N LEU A 281 -32.94 55.44 -13.25
CA LEU A 281 -32.60 56.72 -13.89
C LEU A 281 -33.40 57.90 -13.34
N ASP A 282 -34.65 57.68 -12.93
CA ASP A 282 -35.52 58.71 -12.36
C ASP A 282 -35.01 59.23 -11.00
N ILE A 283 -34.22 58.43 -10.28
CA ILE A 283 -33.58 58.83 -9.02
C ILE A 283 -32.41 59.77 -9.30
N LEU A 284 -31.59 59.45 -10.31
CA LEU A 284 -30.43 60.27 -10.71
C LEU A 284 -30.83 61.59 -11.38
N LEU A 285 -32.02 61.64 -11.99
CA LEU A 285 -32.52 62.81 -12.74
C LEU A 285 -33.50 63.69 -11.94
N ARG A 286 -33.82 63.35 -10.69
CA ARG A 286 -34.62 64.21 -9.81
C ARG A 286 -33.85 65.51 -9.53
N LYS A 287 -34.16 66.56 -10.29
CA LYS A 287 -33.80 67.94 -9.94
C LYS A 287 -34.29 68.21 -8.52
N GLN A 288 -33.36 68.51 -7.61
CA GLN A 288 -33.70 68.97 -6.26
C GLN A 288 -34.82 70.03 -6.36
N PRO A 289 -35.91 69.91 -5.57
CA PRO A 289 -36.88 70.98 -5.52
C PRO A 289 -36.17 72.27 -5.09
N PRO A 290 -36.50 73.43 -5.68
CA PRO A 290 -35.82 74.68 -5.36
C PRO A 290 -35.92 74.92 -3.85
N PRO A 291 -34.86 75.47 -3.22
CA PRO A 291 -34.85 75.70 -1.79
C PRO A 291 -36.05 76.57 -1.42
N SER A 292 -36.87 76.08 -0.49
CA SER A 292 -37.99 76.85 0.05
C SER A 292 -37.44 78.16 0.63
N LEU A 293 -37.81 79.28 0.02
CA LEU A 293 -37.45 80.61 0.51
C LEU A 293 -38.05 80.78 1.91
N PRO A 294 -37.27 81.14 2.94
CA PRO A 294 -37.84 81.52 4.21
C PRO A 294 -38.58 82.84 4.03
N ARG A 295 -39.79 82.90 4.61
CA ARG A 295 -40.62 84.10 4.75
C ARG A 295 -39.80 85.22 5.41
N SER A 296 -39.23 86.11 4.61
CA SER A 296 -38.45 87.26 5.10
C SER A 296 -39.35 88.46 5.33
N SER A 297 -39.59 88.75 6.61
CA SER A 297 -39.97 90.07 7.08
C SER A 297 -38.76 91.01 7.02
N ARG A 298 -38.97 92.17 6.36
CA ARG A 298 -38.25 93.45 6.49
C ARG A 298 -36.94 93.61 5.70
N GLY A 299 -37.11 94.25 4.55
CA GLY A 299 -36.42 95.46 4.07
C GLY A 299 -34.96 95.70 4.45
N CYS A 300 -34.12 95.81 3.42
CA CYS A 300 -33.11 96.86 3.33
C CYS A 300 -32.77 97.12 1.85
N SER A 301 -33.05 98.33 1.38
CA SER A 301 -32.64 98.83 0.06
C SER A 301 -31.15 99.14 0.05
N PHE A 302 -30.44 98.77 -1.02
CA PHE A 302 -29.14 99.36 -1.35
C PHE A 302 -29.12 99.89 -2.78
N LEU A 303 -28.74 101.16 -2.88
CA LEU A 303 -28.71 102.00 -4.08
C LEU A 303 -27.58 101.60 -5.03
N LEU A 304 -27.89 101.47 -6.32
CA LEU A 304 -26.90 101.43 -7.39
C LEU A 304 -26.33 102.84 -7.62
N ARG A 305 -25.02 103.03 -7.41
CA ARG A 305 -24.29 104.16 -8.00
C ARG A 305 -23.79 103.77 -9.39
N ARG A 306 -24.28 104.47 -10.40
CA ARG A 306 -23.67 104.57 -11.73
C ARG A 306 -22.47 105.52 -11.70
N ASN A 307 -21.48 105.25 -12.57
CA ASN A 307 -20.80 106.17 -13.50
C ASN A 307 -19.28 105.94 -13.56
N PRO A 308 -18.60 106.41 -14.62
CA PRO A 308 -19.10 106.93 -15.90
C PRO A 308 -18.83 106.00 -17.10
#